data_AF-A0A2E9N468-F1
#
_entry.id   AF-A0A2E9N468-F1
#
_cell.length_a   1.000
_cell.length_b   1.000
_cell.length_c   1.000
_cell.angle_alpha   90.00
_cell.angle_beta   90.00
_cell.angle_gamma   90.00
#
_symmetry.space_group_name_H-M   'P 1'
#
loop_
_entity.id
_entity.type
_entity.pdbx_description
1 polymer ?
#
loop_
_entity_poly.entity_id
_entity_poly.type
_entity_poly.pdbx_seq_one_letter_code
_entity_poly.pdbx_strand_id
1 'polypeptide(L)'
;MKLQRPLFLEGEAGVGKTEIARALANGLGTKLIRLQCYEGLDINQAVYEWNHTRQVLEIRLMEAAGNVDREAANADLFSENFLIKRPLLQAIDEAEERPPVLLIDELDRSDEEFEGFLLELLADYQITIPELGTYRAAHPPIVIITSNRTREVHDALKRRCLYYWVDYPDYQKELQIITVRIPDAPRKLAEQVTAFIQEMRETELFKIPGVSETLDWLSALLALNQTELDPAVIDDTLGMMLKYQDDIDTVKGEPVRAMLERSKNRGPRRGGRRQG
;
A
#
# COMPACT_ATOMS: atom_id res chain seq x y z
N MET A 1 7.86 -7.98 -17.38
CA MET A 1 7.56 -6.53 -17.49
C MET A 1 7.74 -6.05 -18.92
N LYS A 2 6.96 -6.60 -19.87
CA LYS A 2 7.17 -6.32 -21.31
C LYS A 2 6.43 -5.07 -21.82
N LEU A 3 5.43 -4.60 -21.09
CA LEU A 3 4.57 -3.49 -21.50
C LEU A 3 4.96 -2.14 -20.88
N GLN A 4 5.80 -2.11 -19.84
CA GLN A 4 6.23 -0.89 -19.12
C GLN A 4 5.08 0.07 -18.75
N ARG A 5 3.88 -0.46 -18.52
CA ARG A 5 2.70 0.29 -18.10
C ARG A 5 2.52 0.16 -16.58
N PRO A 6 2.10 1.23 -15.88
CA PRO A 6 1.75 1.17 -14.47
C PRO A 6 0.63 0.15 -14.20
N LEU A 7 0.66 -0.50 -13.06
CA LEU A 7 -0.40 -1.40 -12.59
C LEU A 7 -1.30 -0.65 -11.60
N PHE A 8 -2.58 -0.48 -11.95
CA PHE A 8 -3.59 0.14 -11.09
C PHE A 8 -4.39 -0.96 -10.37
N LEU A 9 -4.18 -1.05 -9.07
CA LEU A 9 -4.82 -1.99 -8.16
C LEU A 9 -5.97 -1.30 -7.44
N GLU A 10 -7.19 -1.67 -7.77
CA GLU A 10 -8.39 -1.19 -7.09
C GLU A 10 -9.04 -2.33 -6.32
N GLY A 11 -9.68 -2.04 -5.18
CA GLY A 11 -10.36 -3.05 -4.38
C GLY A 11 -10.64 -2.54 -2.98
N GLU A 12 -11.22 -3.38 -2.13
CA GLU A 12 -11.52 -3.01 -0.75
C GLU A 12 -10.26 -2.81 0.10
N ALA A 13 -10.39 -2.12 1.22
CA ALA A 13 -9.31 -2.00 2.20
C ALA A 13 -8.94 -3.39 2.77
N GLY A 14 -7.66 -3.63 3.04
CA GLY A 14 -7.22 -4.88 3.68
C GLY A 14 -7.11 -6.11 2.77
N VAL A 15 -7.32 -5.99 1.46
CA VAL A 15 -7.14 -7.09 0.47
C VAL A 15 -5.67 -7.31 0.06
N GLY A 16 -4.73 -6.50 0.57
CA GLY A 16 -3.28 -6.69 0.35
C GLY A 16 -2.68 -5.94 -0.85
N LYS A 17 -3.32 -4.89 -1.36
CA LYS A 17 -2.83 -4.08 -2.50
C LYS A 17 -1.40 -3.55 -2.29
N THR A 18 -1.15 -2.91 -1.16
CA THR A 18 0.17 -2.39 -0.75
C THR A 18 1.22 -3.51 -0.66
N GLU A 19 0.80 -4.71 -0.24
CA GLU A 19 1.71 -5.84 -0.04
C GLU A 19 2.19 -6.45 -1.36
N ILE A 20 1.39 -6.36 -2.42
CA ILE A 20 1.81 -6.77 -3.77
C ILE A 20 3.07 -6.00 -4.20
N ALA A 21 3.14 -4.69 -3.92
CA ALA A 21 4.31 -3.89 -4.26
C ALA A 21 5.55 -4.29 -3.43
N ARG A 22 5.37 -4.54 -2.14
CA ARG A 22 6.45 -5.02 -1.27
C ARG A 22 6.98 -6.38 -1.72
N ALA A 23 6.09 -7.33 -2.00
CA ALA A 23 6.44 -8.65 -2.51
C ALA A 23 7.18 -8.56 -3.86
N LEU A 24 6.75 -7.66 -4.74
CA LEU A 24 7.40 -7.45 -6.03
C LEU A 24 8.81 -6.87 -5.88
N ALA A 25 8.99 -5.84 -5.04
CA ALA A 25 10.30 -5.24 -4.78
C ALA A 25 11.28 -6.27 -4.20
N ASN A 26 10.84 -7.06 -3.21
CA ASN A 26 11.62 -8.13 -2.61
C ASN A 26 11.96 -9.24 -3.63
N GLY A 27 10.99 -9.66 -4.45
CA GLY A 27 11.19 -10.70 -5.46
C GLY A 27 12.15 -10.28 -6.59
N LEU A 28 12.23 -8.99 -6.89
CA LEU A 28 13.16 -8.42 -7.86
C LEU A 28 14.49 -7.99 -7.25
N GLY A 29 14.61 -7.98 -5.92
CA GLY A 29 15.78 -7.48 -5.21
C GLY A 29 16.08 -6.01 -5.54
N THR A 30 15.03 -5.19 -5.61
CA THR A 30 15.13 -3.75 -5.90
C THR A 30 14.50 -2.93 -4.77
N LYS A 31 14.76 -1.62 -4.76
CA LYS A 31 14.24 -0.68 -3.77
C LYS A 31 12.74 -0.50 -3.94
N LEU A 32 12.00 -0.49 -2.83
CA LEU A 32 10.61 -0.05 -2.78
C LEU A 32 10.57 1.42 -2.38
N ILE A 33 10.09 2.27 -3.27
CA ILE A 33 9.85 3.69 -2.99
C ILE A 33 8.34 3.86 -2.84
N ARG A 34 7.91 4.42 -1.71
CA ARG A 34 6.48 4.61 -1.41
C ARG A 34 6.16 6.09 -1.36
N LEU A 35 5.15 6.47 -2.13
CA LEU A 35 4.42 7.73 -2.00
C LEU A 35 3.04 7.41 -1.41
N GLN A 36 2.73 7.99 -0.26
CA GLN A 36 1.40 7.91 0.33
C GLN A 36 0.59 9.13 -0.14
N CYS A 37 -0.57 8.89 -0.74
CA CYS A 37 -1.51 9.95 -1.07
C CYS A 37 -2.47 10.20 0.10
N TYR A 38 -2.79 11.47 0.29
CA TYR A 38 -3.73 12.00 1.27
C TYR A 38 -4.20 13.38 0.80
N GLU A 39 -5.26 13.89 1.42
CA GLU A 39 -5.87 15.18 1.05
C GLU A 39 -4.91 16.33 1.38
N GLY A 40 -4.67 17.23 0.42
CA GLY A 40 -3.70 18.31 0.57
C GLY A 40 -2.23 17.88 0.42
N LEU A 41 -1.96 16.72 -0.19
CA LEU A 41 -0.62 16.34 -0.62
C LEU A 41 -0.08 17.36 -1.64
N ASP A 42 0.99 18.07 -1.26
CA ASP A 42 1.65 19.03 -2.13
C ASP A 42 2.65 18.34 -3.09
N ILE A 43 2.80 18.89 -4.30
CA ILE A 43 3.76 18.44 -5.32
C ILE A 43 5.18 18.47 -4.73
N ASN A 44 5.54 19.48 -3.93
CA ASN A 44 6.87 19.54 -3.30
C ASN A 44 7.11 18.32 -2.39
N GLN A 45 6.11 17.91 -1.61
CA GLN A 45 6.22 16.74 -0.73
C GLN A 45 6.35 15.43 -1.50
N ALA A 46 5.86 15.38 -2.74
CA ALA A 46 5.96 14.22 -3.62
C ALA A 46 7.26 14.21 -4.45
N VAL A 47 7.75 15.38 -4.87
CA VAL A 47 8.84 15.53 -5.85
C VAL A 47 10.15 15.95 -5.20
N TYR A 48 10.25 17.14 -4.62
CA TYR A 48 11.45 17.61 -3.96
C TYR A 48 11.19 18.76 -2.99
N GLU A 49 12.10 18.93 -2.03
CA GLU A 49 12.16 20.13 -1.21
C GLU A 49 13.61 20.64 -1.13
N TRP A 50 13.77 21.95 -1.05
CA TRP A 50 15.07 22.55 -0.77
C TRP A 50 15.36 22.53 0.73
N ASN A 51 16.57 22.09 1.10
CA ASN A 51 17.03 22.15 2.48
C ASN A 51 17.50 23.57 2.83
N HIS A 52 16.54 24.46 3.08
CA HIS A 52 16.80 25.86 3.40
C HIS A 52 17.68 26.04 4.64
N THR A 53 17.53 25.19 5.65
CA THR A 53 18.36 25.22 6.86
C THR A 53 19.84 24.99 6.52
N ARG A 54 20.12 23.99 5.66
CA ARG A 54 21.48 23.69 5.21
C ARG A 54 22.03 24.81 4.32
N GLN A 55 21.20 25.38 3.43
CA GLN A 55 21.59 26.53 2.61
C GLN A 55 21.99 27.73 3.48
N VAL A 56 21.20 28.08 4.49
CA VAL A 56 21.51 29.20 5.41
C VAL A 56 22.78 28.94 6.21
N LEU A 57 23.01 27.70 6.67
CA LEU A 57 24.24 27.35 7.37
C LEU A 57 25.46 27.51 6.45
N GLU A 58 25.37 27.05 5.20
CA GLU A 58 26.44 27.16 4.22
C GLU A 58 26.79 28.63 3.94
N ILE A 59 25.77 29.48 3.73
CA ILE A 59 25.95 30.93 3.55
C ILE A 59 26.74 31.53 4.72
N ARG A 60 26.38 31.18 5.97
CA ARG A 60 27.06 31.71 7.17
C ARG A 60 28.51 31.25 7.27
N LEU A 61 28.80 30.01 6.88
CA LEU A 61 30.17 29.47 6.87
C LEU A 61 31.02 30.17 5.80
N MET A 62 30.45 30.40 4.61
CA MET A 62 31.10 31.14 3.52
C MET A 62 31.37 32.61 3.91
N GLU A 63 30.41 33.29 4.55
CA GLU A 63 30.57 34.64 5.08
C GLU A 63 31.70 34.72 6.14
N ALA A 64 31.77 33.74 7.05
CA ALA A 64 32.81 33.67 8.07
C ALA A 64 34.21 33.40 7.48
N ALA A 65 34.30 32.70 6.35
CA ALA A 65 35.55 32.42 5.65
C ALA A 65 36.07 33.62 4.82
N GLY A 66 35.28 34.68 4.66
CA GLY A 66 35.72 35.98 4.14
C GLY A 66 35.93 36.07 2.62
N ASN A 67 35.49 35.08 1.84
CA ASN A 67 35.68 35.07 0.40
C ASN A 67 34.39 34.61 -0.30
N VAL A 68 33.50 35.56 -0.65
CA VAL A 68 32.22 35.25 -1.31
C VAL A 68 32.18 35.90 -2.69
N ASP A 69 32.51 35.10 -3.70
CA ASP A 69 32.02 35.37 -5.06
C ASP A 69 30.53 35.04 -5.10
N ARG A 70 29.69 36.07 -5.30
CA ARG A 70 28.23 35.97 -5.21
C ARG A 70 27.63 35.09 -6.30
N GLU A 71 28.24 35.01 -7.47
CA GLU A 71 27.73 34.16 -8.56
C GLU A 71 28.08 32.70 -8.31
N ALA A 72 29.32 32.41 -7.90
CA ALA A 72 29.74 31.07 -7.51
C ALA A 72 28.95 30.55 -6.29
N ALA A 73 28.70 31.41 -5.29
CA ALA A 73 27.91 31.04 -4.13
C ALA A 73 26.44 30.75 -4.47
N ASN A 74 25.80 31.51 -5.36
CA ASN A 74 24.42 31.21 -5.79
C ASN A 74 24.31 29.88 -6.54
N ALA A 75 25.24 29.59 -7.44
CA ALA A 75 25.27 28.32 -8.17
C ALA A 75 25.46 27.12 -7.23
N ASP A 76 26.26 27.29 -6.17
CA ASP A 76 26.50 26.24 -5.18
C ASP A 76 25.28 25.98 -4.28
N LEU A 77 24.54 27.04 -3.93
CA LEU A 77 23.35 26.95 -3.06
C LEU A 77 22.16 26.25 -3.71
N PHE A 78 22.00 26.36 -5.02
CA PHE A 78 20.98 25.65 -5.80
C PHE A 78 21.60 24.46 -6.53
N SER A 79 22.29 23.61 -5.80
CA SER A 79 22.87 22.35 -6.28
C SER A 79 22.12 21.14 -5.69
N GLU A 80 22.28 19.97 -6.32
CA GLU A 80 21.73 18.70 -5.81
C GLU A 80 22.09 18.41 -4.34
N ASN A 81 23.20 18.97 -3.83
CA ASN A 81 23.64 18.80 -2.44
C ASN A 81 22.63 19.33 -1.41
N PHE A 82 21.82 20.32 -1.79
CA PHE A 82 20.78 20.92 -0.94
C PHE A 82 19.38 20.41 -1.28
N LEU A 83 19.26 19.56 -2.30
CA LEU A 83 17.98 19.03 -2.76
C LEU A 83 17.60 17.78 -1.97
N ILE A 84 16.46 17.82 -1.29
CA ILE A 84 15.86 16.65 -0.66
C ILE A 84 14.95 16.01 -1.70
N LYS A 85 15.46 14.96 -2.36
CA LYS A 85 14.66 14.16 -3.31
C LYS A 85 13.53 13.46 -2.55
N ARG A 86 12.28 13.68 -2.97
CA ARG A 86 11.07 13.02 -2.42
C ARG A 86 10.68 11.81 -3.31
N PRO A 87 9.68 10.98 -2.92
CA PRO A 87 9.46 9.68 -3.55
C PRO A 87 9.40 9.67 -5.08
N LEU A 88 8.74 10.64 -5.72
CA LEU A 88 8.62 10.66 -7.18
C LEU A 88 9.95 10.95 -7.86
N LEU A 89 10.72 11.92 -7.37
CA LEU A 89 12.04 12.22 -7.91
C LEU A 89 13.04 11.10 -7.63
N GLN A 90 13.00 10.50 -6.43
CA GLN A 90 13.81 9.31 -6.11
C GLN A 90 13.53 8.15 -7.05
N ALA A 91 12.27 7.97 -7.50
CA ALA A 91 11.88 6.86 -8.35
C ALA A 91 12.31 7.00 -9.81
N ILE A 92 12.62 8.23 -10.26
CA ILE A 92 13.12 8.51 -11.61
C ILE A 92 14.59 8.95 -11.61
N ASP A 93 15.27 8.84 -10.47
CA ASP A 93 16.66 9.27 -10.32
C ASP A 93 17.58 8.43 -11.21
N GLU A 94 18.38 9.11 -12.03
CA GLU A 94 19.32 8.47 -12.96
C GLU A 94 20.43 7.70 -12.23
N ALA A 95 20.68 8.04 -10.97
CA ALA A 95 21.65 7.35 -10.13
C ALA A 95 21.25 5.90 -9.75
N GLU A 96 19.98 5.52 -9.94
CA GLU A 96 19.50 4.18 -9.61
C GLU A 96 19.89 3.18 -10.72
N GLU A 97 20.84 2.29 -10.44
CA GLU A 97 21.32 1.26 -11.39
C GLU A 97 20.25 0.24 -11.79
N ARG A 98 19.19 0.11 -10.98
CA ARG A 98 18.08 -0.83 -11.20
C ARG A 98 16.76 -0.10 -11.08
N PRO A 99 15.75 -0.45 -11.91
CA PRO A 99 14.43 0.17 -11.81
C PRO A 99 13.83 -0.14 -10.43
N PRO A 100 13.53 0.88 -9.61
CA PRO A 100 12.86 0.67 -8.34
C PRO A 100 11.39 0.30 -8.56
N VAL A 101 10.76 -0.27 -7.54
CA VAL A 101 9.29 -0.36 -7.49
C VAL A 101 8.78 0.92 -6.85
N LEU A 102 8.01 1.71 -7.59
CA LEU A 102 7.30 2.88 -7.09
C LEU A 102 5.88 2.48 -6.73
N LEU A 103 5.54 2.58 -5.45
CA LEU A 103 4.19 2.43 -4.93
C LEU A 103 3.57 3.80 -4.70
N ILE A 104 2.51 4.13 -5.45
CA ILE A 104 1.63 5.28 -5.21
C ILE A 104 0.39 4.75 -4.49
N ASP A 105 0.32 4.98 -3.19
CA ASP A 105 -0.67 4.34 -2.32
C ASP A 105 -1.85 5.28 -2.04
N GLU A 106 -3.08 4.75 -2.09
CA GLU A 106 -4.34 5.47 -1.83
C GLU A 106 -4.55 6.72 -2.71
N LEU A 107 -4.34 6.59 -4.02
CA LEU A 107 -4.44 7.72 -4.96
C LEU A 107 -5.83 8.40 -4.96
N ASP A 108 -6.87 7.66 -4.60
CA ASP A 108 -8.22 8.18 -4.36
C ASP A 108 -8.32 9.18 -3.20
N ARG A 109 -7.22 9.49 -2.50
CA ARG A 109 -7.19 10.50 -1.44
C ARG A 109 -6.43 11.76 -1.81
N SER A 110 -5.74 11.81 -2.95
CA SER A 110 -5.11 13.04 -3.44
C SER A 110 -6.11 13.99 -4.10
N ASP A 111 -5.66 15.14 -4.55
CA ASP A 111 -6.48 16.09 -5.33
C ASP A 111 -6.29 15.89 -6.85
N GLU A 112 -7.18 16.46 -7.67
CA GLU A 112 -7.16 16.34 -9.14
C GLU A 112 -5.89 16.94 -9.76
N GLU A 113 -5.37 18.03 -9.19
CA GLU A 113 -4.12 18.66 -9.63
C GLU A 113 -2.95 17.67 -9.56
N PHE A 114 -2.87 16.91 -8.46
CA PHE A 114 -1.84 15.90 -8.27
C PHE A 114 -2.00 14.74 -9.26
N GLU A 115 -3.23 14.31 -9.55
CA GLU A 115 -3.50 13.31 -10.59
C GLU A 115 -3.04 13.79 -11.98
N GLY A 116 -3.28 15.06 -12.30
CA GLY A 116 -2.81 15.69 -13.53
C GLY A 116 -1.30 15.67 -13.64
N PHE A 117 -0.59 16.01 -12.56
CA PHE A 117 0.87 15.92 -12.50
C PHE A 117 1.37 14.47 -12.67
N LEU A 118 0.75 13.50 -12.00
CA LEU A 118 1.11 12.09 -12.17
C LEU A 118 0.91 11.60 -13.61
N LEU A 119 -0.12 12.09 -14.32
CA LEU A 119 -0.33 11.75 -15.73
C LEU A 119 0.84 12.16 -16.62
N GLU A 120 1.38 13.35 -16.37
CA GLU A 120 2.54 13.88 -17.08
C GLU A 120 3.80 13.07 -16.74
N LEU A 121 4.04 12.87 -15.44
CA LEU A 121 5.19 12.09 -14.96
C LEU A 121 5.18 10.66 -15.51
N LEU A 122 4.05 9.96 -15.47
CA LEU A 122 3.95 8.56 -15.92
C LEU A 122 4.01 8.42 -17.45
N ALA A 123 3.86 9.51 -18.21
CA ALA A 123 3.99 9.48 -19.66
C ALA A 123 5.46 9.44 -20.10
N ASP A 124 6.29 10.31 -19.51
CA ASP A 124 7.68 10.51 -19.94
C ASP A 124 8.74 10.10 -18.90
N TYR A 125 8.32 9.74 -17.69
CA TYR A 125 9.17 9.46 -16.53
C TYR A 125 10.22 10.55 -16.31
N GLN A 126 9.77 11.81 -16.37
CA GLN A 126 10.62 12.98 -16.19
C GLN A 126 9.98 13.99 -15.24
N ILE A 127 10.81 14.79 -14.59
CA ILE A 127 10.43 15.92 -13.77
C ILE A 127 11.38 17.07 -14.10
N THR A 128 10.84 18.27 -14.31
CA THR A 128 11.66 19.47 -14.49
C THR A 128 11.69 20.28 -13.21
N ILE A 129 12.90 20.50 -12.69
CA ILE A 129 13.18 21.39 -11.56
C ILE A 129 13.69 22.70 -12.15
N PRO A 130 13.03 23.85 -11.92
CA PRO A 130 13.40 25.12 -12.56
C PRO A 130 14.89 25.48 -12.42
N GLU A 131 15.49 25.21 -11.28
CA GLU A 131 16.87 25.57 -10.96
C GLU A 131 17.90 24.55 -11.47
N LEU A 132 17.51 23.27 -11.63
CA LEU A 132 18.43 22.16 -11.93
C LEU A 132 18.22 21.54 -13.31
N GLY A 133 17.14 21.89 -14.00
CA GLY A 133 16.75 21.31 -15.27
C GLY A 133 15.92 20.03 -15.14
N THR A 134 15.88 19.24 -16.21
CA THR A 134 15.01 18.07 -16.31
C THR A 134 15.73 16.79 -15.90
N TYR A 135 15.16 16.10 -14.92
CA TYR A 135 15.53 14.74 -14.52
C TYR A 135 14.70 13.76 -15.33
N ARG A 136 15.32 12.74 -15.91
CA ARG A 136 14.61 11.72 -16.68
C ARG A 136 15.10 10.33 -16.28
N ALA A 137 14.17 9.42 -15.99
CA ALA A 137 14.54 8.06 -15.63
C ALA A 137 15.34 7.36 -16.74
N ALA A 138 16.60 7.03 -16.48
CA ALA A 138 17.38 6.12 -17.33
C ALA A 138 16.76 4.71 -17.36
N HIS A 139 16.23 4.28 -16.21
CA HIS A 139 15.50 3.02 -16.04
C HIS A 139 14.13 3.30 -15.43
N PRO A 140 13.06 3.31 -16.24
CA PRO A 140 11.72 3.61 -15.74
C PRO A 140 11.30 2.70 -14.58
N PRO A 141 10.74 3.24 -13.49
CA PRO A 141 10.34 2.46 -12.34
C PRO A 141 9.17 1.54 -12.68
N ILE A 142 9.04 0.48 -11.88
CA ILE A 142 7.87 -0.38 -11.90
C ILE A 142 6.81 0.27 -11.04
N VAL A 143 5.79 0.84 -11.67
CA VAL A 143 4.77 1.61 -10.95
C VAL A 143 3.59 0.73 -10.55
N ILE A 144 3.25 0.75 -9.27
CA ILE A 144 2.03 0.20 -8.71
C ILE A 144 1.25 1.36 -8.09
N ILE A 145 0.00 1.50 -8.50
CA ILE A 145 -0.93 2.49 -7.97
C ILE A 145 -2.02 1.74 -7.24
N THR A 146 -2.38 2.14 -6.03
CA THR A 146 -3.48 1.54 -5.27
C THR A 146 -4.61 2.55 -5.08
N SER A 147 -5.83 2.03 -4.96
CA SER A 147 -7.01 2.80 -4.58
C SER A 147 -7.96 1.96 -3.75
N ASN A 148 -8.58 2.58 -2.74
CA ASN A 148 -9.66 1.99 -1.92
C ASN A 148 -11.06 2.37 -2.44
N ARG A 149 -11.13 3.04 -3.61
CA ARG A 149 -12.38 3.53 -4.21
C ARG A 149 -13.19 4.45 -3.29
N THR A 150 -12.54 5.23 -2.42
CA THR A 150 -13.23 6.25 -1.61
C THR A 150 -13.74 7.40 -2.45
N ARG A 151 -13.06 7.71 -3.56
CA ARG A 151 -13.53 8.56 -4.64
C ARG A 151 -13.12 7.97 -5.99
N GLU A 152 -13.75 8.44 -7.05
CA GLU A 152 -13.38 8.02 -8.40
C GLU A 152 -12.10 8.73 -8.86
N VAL A 153 -11.05 7.95 -9.16
CA VAL A 153 -9.82 8.43 -9.81
C VAL A 153 -10.10 8.77 -11.28
N HIS A 154 -9.46 9.83 -11.78
CA HIS A 154 -9.68 10.33 -13.12
C HIS A 154 -9.45 9.26 -14.20
N ASP A 155 -10.40 9.13 -15.12
CA ASP A 155 -10.41 8.10 -16.17
C ASP A 155 -9.16 8.12 -17.08
N ALA A 156 -8.53 9.28 -17.26
CA ALA A 156 -7.27 9.40 -18.00
C ALA A 156 -6.14 8.57 -17.38
N LEU A 157 -6.04 8.51 -16.05
CA LEU A 157 -5.05 7.69 -15.35
C LEU A 157 -5.37 6.21 -15.51
N LYS A 158 -6.63 5.82 -15.29
CA LYS A 158 -7.09 4.43 -15.45
C LYS A 158 -6.76 3.90 -16.85
N ARG A 159 -7.00 4.69 -17.90
CA ARG A 159 -6.71 4.31 -19.30
C ARG A 159 -5.23 4.13 -19.61
N ARG A 160 -4.33 4.85 -18.92
CA ARG A 160 -2.88 4.71 -19.10
C ARG A 160 -2.30 3.52 -18.31
N CYS A 161 -3.02 3.03 -17.31
CA CYS A 161 -2.60 1.89 -16.49
C CYS A 161 -3.17 0.55 -16.98
N LEU A 162 -2.51 -0.55 -16.57
CA LEU A 162 -3.12 -1.87 -16.55
C LEU A 162 -4.02 -1.95 -15.32
N TYR A 163 -5.32 -2.12 -15.54
CA TYR A 163 -6.29 -2.19 -14.47
C TYR A 163 -6.40 -3.61 -13.91
N TYR A 164 -6.40 -3.75 -12.59
CA TYR A 164 -6.69 -5.01 -11.92
C TYR A 164 -7.49 -4.79 -10.63
N TRP A 165 -8.62 -5.48 -10.54
CA TRP A 165 -9.44 -5.52 -9.35
C TRP A 165 -8.93 -6.60 -8.39
N VAL A 166 -8.69 -6.21 -7.14
CA VAL A 166 -8.21 -7.09 -6.07
C VAL A 166 -9.38 -7.42 -5.14
N ASP A 167 -9.92 -8.63 -5.32
CA ASP A 167 -10.91 -9.20 -4.42
C ASP A 167 -10.28 -9.74 -3.12
N TYR A 168 -11.13 -9.96 -2.11
CA TYR A 168 -10.74 -10.78 -0.96
C TYR A 168 -10.22 -12.14 -1.42
N PRO A 169 -9.17 -12.68 -0.78
CA PRO A 169 -8.63 -13.98 -1.16
C PRO A 169 -9.67 -15.08 -0.92
N ASP A 170 -9.65 -16.09 -1.77
CA ASP A 170 -10.35 -17.34 -1.48
C ASP A 170 -9.70 -18.07 -0.29
N TYR A 171 -10.40 -19.08 0.23
CA TYR A 171 -9.92 -19.89 1.35
C TYR A 171 -8.48 -20.41 1.17
N GLN A 172 -8.14 -20.91 -0.03
CA GLN A 172 -6.82 -21.52 -0.26
C GLN A 172 -5.72 -20.47 -0.23
N LYS A 173 -5.97 -19.32 -0.90
CA LYS A 173 -5.04 -18.19 -0.94
C LYS A 173 -4.88 -17.57 0.44
N GLU A 174 -5.96 -17.41 1.20
CA GLU A 174 -5.92 -16.85 2.55
C GLU A 174 -5.17 -17.74 3.53
N LEU A 175 -5.44 -19.06 3.51
CA LEU A 175 -4.70 -20.02 4.32
C LEU A 175 -3.20 -20.02 3.99
N GLN A 176 -2.84 -19.90 2.71
CA GLN A 176 -1.44 -19.74 2.29
C GLN A 176 -0.82 -18.46 2.84
N ILE A 177 -1.53 -17.33 2.76
CA ILE A 177 -1.06 -16.05 3.31
C ILE A 177 -0.80 -16.19 4.82
N ILE A 178 -1.76 -16.76 5.55
CA ILE A 178 -1.65 -17.01 7.00
C ILE A 178 -0.44 -17.87 7.30
N THR A 179 -0.27 -18.99 6.59
CA THR A 179 0.83 -19.95 6.84
C THR A 179 2.20 -19.31 6.62
N VAL A 180 2.33 -18.43 5.62
CA VAL A 180 3.59 -17.72 5.35
C VAL A 180 3.85 -16.63 6.38
N ARG A 181 2.79 -15.95 6.85
CA ARG A 181 2.90 -14.81 7.78
C ARG A 181 3.07 -15.22 9.23
N ILE A 182 2.41 -16.30 9.63
CA ILE A 182 2.35 -16.78 11.01
C ILE A 182 2.66 -18.29 10.99
N PRO A 183 3.94 -18.66 10.72
CA PRO A 183 4.33 -20.06 10.56
C PRO A 183 4.19 -20.88 11.85
N ASP A 184 4.18 -20.22 13.01
CA ASP A 184 4.04 -20.85 14.32
C ASP A 184 2.57 -21.19 14.67
N ALA A 185 1.61 -20.79 13.84
CA ALA A 185 0.20 -21.06 14.09
C ALA A 185 -0.10 -22.57 13.99
N PRO A 186 -0.81 -23.18 14.96
CA PRO A 186 -1.30 -24.54 14.81
C PRO A 186 -2.17 -24.65 13.56
N ARG A 187 -1.86 -25.62 12.70
CA ARG A 187 -2.55 -25.81 11.41
C ARG A 187 -4.08 -25.85 11.56
N LYS A 188 -4.57 -26.56 12.58
CA LYS A 188 -6.01 -26.67 12.87
C LYS A 188 -6.63 -25.31 13.16
N LEU A 189 -5.96 -24.48 13.96
CA LEU A 189 -6.40 -23.12 14.26
C LEU A 189 -6.43 -22.25 13.00
N ALA A 190 -5.36 -22.28 12.19
CA ALA A 190 -5.30 -21.52 10.95
C ALA A 190 -6.41 -21.91 9.97
N GLU A 191 -6.67 -23.21 9.79
CA GLU A 191 -7.76 -23.71 8.94
C GLU A 191 -9.14 -23.27 9.45
N GLN A 192 -9.36 -23.31 10.77
CA GLN A 192 -10.61 -22.88 11.41
C GLN A 192 -10.83 -21.37 11.32
N VAL A 193 -9.80 -20.56 11.59
CA VAL A 193 -9.85 -19.09 11.45
C VAL A 193 -10.15 -18.69 10.01
N THR A 194 -9.48 -19.32 9.04
CA THR A 194 -9.74 -19.06 7.62
C THR A 194 -11.19 -19.39 7.26
N ALA A 195 -11.69 -20.56 7.69
CA ALA A 195 -13.06 -20.96 7.40
C ALA A 195 -14.09 -20.01 8.04
N PHE A 196 -13.82 -19.58 9.27
CA PHE A 196 -14.68 -18.66 10.01
C PHE A 196 -14.73 -17.29 9.31
N ILE A 197 -13.59 -16.69 8.96
CA ILE A 197 -13.58 -15.40 8.25
C ILE A 197 -14.29 -15.49 6.90
N GLN A 198 -14.07 -16.57 6.13
CA GLN A 198 -14.74 -16.73 4.83
C GLN A 198 -16.26 -16.77 4.98
N GLU A 199 -16.78 -17.44 6.00
CA GLU A 199 -18.22 -17.43 6.30
C GLU A 199 -18.68 -16.04 6.78
N MET A 200 -17.85 -15.32 7.53
CA MET A 200 -18.15 -13.96 8.01
C MET A 200 -18.31 -12.99 6.83
N ARG A 201 -17.48 -13.13 5.79
CA ARG A 201 -17.58 -12.31 4.58
C ARG A 201 -18.83 -12.58 3.74
N GLU A 202 -19.53 -13.70 3.97
CA GLU A 202 -20.82 -13.99 3.34
C GLU A 202 -22.01 -13.34 4.08
N THR A 203 -21.81 -12.82 5.29
CA THR A 203 -22.85 -12.09 6.04
C THR A 203 -22.94 -10.62 5.62
N GLU A 204 -24.12 -10.02 5.76
CA GLU A 204 -24.36 -8.60 5.47
C GLU A 204 -23.79 -7.73 6.59
N LEU A 205 -22.48 -7.51 6.55
CA LEU A 205 -21.76 -6.61 7.46
C LEU A 205 -21.58 -5.24 6.82
N PHE A 206 -21.60 -4.20 7.65
CA PHE A 206 -21.25 -2.85 7.21
C PHE A 206 -19.78 -2.78 6.78
N LYS A 207 -18.88 -3.37 7.57
CA LYS A 207 -17.46 -3.47 7.21
C LYS A 207 -16.98 -4.93 7.24
N ILE A 208 -16.72 -5.43 6.05
CA ILE A 208 -16.20 -6.78 5.83
C ILE A 208 -14.74 -6.85 6.33
N PRO A 209 -14.36 -7.85 7.14
CA PRO A 209 -12.99 -7.99 7.62
C PRO A 209 -12.02 -8.37 6.49
N GLY A 210 -10.90 -7.68 6.41
CA GLY A 210 -9.83 -7.96 5.47
C GLY A 210 -8.86 -9.04 5.93
N VAL A 211 -7.78 -9.17 5.16
CA VAL A 211 -6.70 -10.12 5.47
C VAL A 211 -5.92 -9.64 6.69
N SER A 212 -5.77 -8.32 6.86
CA SER A 212 -5.12 -7.74 8.04
C SER A 212 -5.85 -8.12 9.33
N GLU A 213 -7.17 -7.97 9.38
CA GLU A 213 -7.98 -8.37 10.53
C GLU A 213 -7.87 -9.87 10.81
N THR A 214 -7.75 -10.70 9.77
CA THR A 214 -7.56 -12.15 9.90
C THR A 214 -6.22 -12.48 10.55
N LEU A 215 -5.14 -11.81 10.14
CA LEU A 215 -3.79 -12.00 10.69
C LEU A 215 -3.70 -11.49 12.13
N ASP A 216 -4.28 -10.33 12.42
CA ASP A 216 -4.31 -9.75 13.76
C ASP A 216 -5.11 -10.65 14.72
N TRP A 217 -6.26 -11.15 14.29
CA TRP A 217 -7.08 -12.05 15.09
C TRP A 217 -6.37 -13.39 15.36
N LEU A 218 -5.77 -14.00 14.34
CA LEU A 218 -4.99 -15.23 14.55
C LEU A 218 -3.80 -15.00 15.51
N SER A 219 -3.09 -13.89 15.36
CA SER A 219 -1.98 -13.53 16.26
C SER A 219 -2.46 -13.37 17.71
N ALA A 220 -3.63 -12.77 17.92
CA ALA A 220 -4.25 -12.65 19.24
C ALA A 220 -4.63 -14.03 19.82
N LEU A 221 -5.20 -14.92 19.01
CA LEU A 221 -5.53 -16.28 19.44
C LEU A 221 -4.28 -17.08 19.85
N LEU A 222 -3.17 -16.91 19.13
CA LEU A 222 -1.88 -17.51 19.52
C LEU A 222 -1.34 -16.94 20.82
N ALA A 223 -1.45 -15.62 21.03
CA ALA A 223 -1.05 -15.00 22.29
C ALA A 223 -1.90 -15.49 23.48
N LEU A 224 -3.15 -15.89 23.22
CA LEU A 224 -4.04 -16.54 24.19
C LEU A 224 -3.80 -18.06 24.33
N ASN A 225 -2.74 -18.59 23.70
CA ASN A 225 -2.38 -20.01 23.67
C ASN A 225 -3.51 -20.93 23.16
N GLN A 226 -4.35 -20.42 22.26
CA GLN A 226 -5.41 -21.21 21.65
C GLN A 226 -4.80 -22.14 20.59
N THR A 227 -5.34 -23.36 20.51
CA THR A 227 -4.95 -24.36 19.50
C THR A 227 -6.10 -24.72 18.56
N GLU A 228 -7.32 -24.30 18.91
CA GLU A 228 -8.53 -24.42 18.12
C GLU A 228 -9.50 -23.27 18.46
N LEU A 229 -10.47 -23.04 17.58
CA LEU A 229 -11.52 -22.04 17.79
C LEU A 229 -12.61 -22.54 18.73
N ASP A 230 -12.81 -21.81 19.83
CA ASP A 230 -13.91 -21.97 20.79
C ASP A 230 -14.90 -20.79 20.64
N PRO A 231 -16.23 -21.05 20.53
CA PRO A 231 -17.26 -20.01 20.54
C PRO A 231 -17.10 -18.91 21.59
N ALA A 232 -16.72 -19.26 22.83
CA ALA A 232 -16.58 -18.27 23.89
C ALA A 232 -15.44 -17.28 23.58
N VAL A 233 -14.30 -17.81 23.13
CA VAL A 233 -13.14 -17.00 22.73
C VAL A 233 -13.46 -16.15 21.50
N ILE A 234 -14.24 -16.67 20.55
CA ILE A 234 -14.68 -15.90 19.38
C ILE A 234 -15.50 -14.69 19.84
N ASP A 235 -16.55 -14.91 20.65
CA ASP A 235 -17.42 -13.83 21.15
C ASP A 235 -16.62 -12.75 21.90
N ASP A 236 -15.64 -13.15 22.71
CA ASP A 236 -14.78 -12.24 23.47
C ASP A 236 -13.77 -11.48 22.59
N THR A 237 -13.49 -11.97 21.38
CA THR A 237 -12.49 -11.40 20.45
C THR A 237 -13.09 -10.81 19.17
N LEU A 238 -14.42 -10.76 19.03
CA LEU A 238 -15.11 -10.20 17.86
C LEU A 238 -14.63 -8.79 17.49
N GLY A 239 -14.30 -7.96 18.48
CA GLY A 239 -13.79 -6.60 18.28
C GLY A 239 -12.44 -6.52 17.54
N MET A 240 -11.71 -7.64 17.42
CA MET A 240 -10.50 -7.72 16.60
C MET A 240 -10.85 -7.73 15.11
N MET A 241 -11.92 -8.44 14.73
CA MET A 241 -12.39 -8.59 13.34
C MET A 241 -13.36 -7.48 12.92
N LEU A 242 -14.28 -7.10 13.82
CA LEU A 242 -15.37 -6.17 13.55
C LEU A 242 -15.16 -4.88 14.34
N LYS A 243 -15.31 -3.74 13.66
CA LYS A 243 -15.09 -2.40 14.26
C LYS A 243 -16.37 -1.62 14.52
N TYR A 244 -17.51 -2.13 14.07
CA TYR A 244 -18.81 -1.50 14.24
C TYR A 244 -19.63 -2.28 15.27
N GLN A 245 -20.27 -1.57 16.19
CA GLN A 245 -21.08 -2.19 17.24
C GLN A 245 -22.27 -2.96 16.65
N ASP A 246 -22.92 -2.39 15.63
CA ASP A 246 -24.05 -3.01 14.95
C ASP A 246 -23.65 -4.33 14.25
N ASP A 247 -22.44 -4.37 13.65
CA ASP A 247 -21.88 -5.60 13.08
C ASP A 247 -21.68 -6.64 14.19
N ILE A 248 -21.05 -6.26 15.31
CA ILE A 248 -20.83 -7.16 16.45
C ILE A 248 -22.16 -7.73 16.96
N ASP A 249 -23.16 -6.88 17.18
CA ASP A 249 -24.47 -7.28 17.70
C ASP A 249 -25.22 -8.21 16.73
N THR A 250 -24.96 -8.09 15.42
CA THR A 250 -25.53 -8.96 14.39
C THR A 250 -24.94 -10.38 14.43
N VAL A 251 -23.65 -10.53 14.77
CA VAL A 251 -22.99 -11.85 14.73
C VAL A 251 -22.90 -12.52 16.11
N LYS A 252 -22.95 -11.77 17.21
CA LYS A 252 -22.65 -12.26 18.57
C LYS A 252 -23.61 -13.36 19.06
N GLY A 253 -23.06 -14.38 19.72
CA GLY A 253 -23.84 -15.41 20.41
C GLY A 253 -24.30 -16.56 19.50
N GLU A 254 -25.62 -16.71 19.31
CA GLU A 254 -26.19 -17.82 18.52
C GLU A 254 -25.72 -17.83 17.06
N PRO A 255 -25.59 -16.68 16.37
CA PRO A 255 -25.03 -16.64 15.03
C PRO A 255 -23.56 -17.07 14.97
N VAL A 256 -22.69 -16.68 15.93
CA VAL A 256 -21.30 -17.17 16.02
C VAL A 256 -21.26 -18.70 16.07
N ARG A 257 -22.08 -19.32 16.92
CA ARG A 257 -22.12 -20.79 17.05
C ARG A 257 -22.56 -21.45 15.75
N ALA A 258 -23.64 -20.95 15.15
CA ALA A 258 -24.14 -21.46 13.88
C ALA A 258 -23.11 -21.29 12.75
N MET A 259 -22.40 -20.16 12.74
CA MET A 259 -21.36 -19.83 11.77
C MET A 259 -20.13 -20.72 11.92
N LEU A 260 -19.69 -20.97 13.17
CA LEU A 260 -18.61 -21.90 13.45
C LEU A 260 -18.95 -23.32 12.99
N GLU A 261 -20.17 -23.80 13.25
CA GLU A 261 -20.60 -25.12 12.77
C GLU A 261 -20.70 -25.20 11.25
N ARG A 262 -21.17 -24.15 10.57
CA ARG A 262 -21.13 -24.07 9.10
C ARG A 262 -19.70 -24.10 8.57
N SER A 263 -18.78 -23.37 9.21
CA SER A 263 -17.36 -23.31 8.82
C SER A 263 -16.67 -24.66 8.95
N LYS A 264 -16.99 -25.46 9.98
CA LYS A 264 -16.49 -26.83 10.16
C LYS A 264 -16.99 -27.80 9.09
N ASN A 265 -18.24 -27.64 8.66
CA ASN A 265 -18.89 -28.52 7.69
C ASN A 265 -18.57 -28.18 6.22
N ARG A 266 -18.18 -26.94 5.92
CA ARG A 266 -17.87 -26.43 4.57
C ARG A 266 -16.40 -26.65 4.16
N GLY A 267 -15.85 -27.87 4.33
CA GLY A 267 -14.48 -28.21 3.89
C GLY A 267 -14.11 -27.61 2.50
N PRO A 268 -12.81 -27.34 2.26
CA PRO A 268 -12.33 -26.27 1.37
C PRO A 268 -13.02 -26.27 -0.01
N ARG A 269 -13.87 -25.26 -0.27
CA ARG A 269 -14.46 -25.05 -1.59
C ARG A 269 -13.36 -24.65 -2.58
N ARG A 270 -13.18 -25.45 -3.64
CA ARG A 270 -12.50 -25.02 -4.87
C ARG A 270 -13.30 -23.85 -5.46
N GLY A 271 -12.67 -22.69 -5.61
CA GLY A 271 -13.29 -21.44 -6.03
C GLY A 271 -14.25 -21.61 -7.21
N GLY A 272 -15.51 -21.24 -6.98
CA GLY A 272 -16.51 -21.14 -8.03
C GLY A 272 -16.22 -19.91 -8.86
N ARG A 273 -15.91 -20.10 -10.15
CA ARG A 273 -16.02 -19.06 -11.17
C ARG A 273 -17.41 -18.44 -11.08
N ARG A 274 -17.53 -17.19 -10.62
CA ARG A 274 -18.69 -16.36 -10.95
C ARG A 274 -18.58 -16.04 -12.44
N GLN A 275 -19.36 -16.75 -13.25
CA GLN A 275 -19.81 -16.25 -14.54
C GLN A 275 -20.86 -15.17 -14.27
N GLY A 276 -20.66 -14.01 -14.87
CA GLY A 276 -21.54 -12.86 -14.84
C GLY A 276 -20.88 -11.74 -15.60
#